data_AF-A0A7G6AAS2-F1
#
_entry.id   AF-A0A7G6AAS2-F1
#
_cell.length_a   1.000
_cell.length_b   1.000
_cell.length_c   1.000
_cell.angle_alpha   90.00
_cell.angle_beta   90.00
_cell.angle_gamma   90.00
#
_symmetry.space_group_name_H-M   'P 1'
#
loop_
_entity.id
_entity.type
_entity.pdbx_description
1 polymer ?
#
loop_
_entity_poly.entity_id
_entity_poly.type
_entity_poly.pdbx_seq_one_letter_code
_entity_poly.pdbx_strand_id
1 'polypeptide(L)'
;MIQPVFNEANLLARLEVWLERPDEPDAPIDPARDGPCAAGIAHIAYNAKGQRLRIDYRNASTTRYHYDPLTFRLARMTTRRAPGRAARGATLQDLRYSYDPVGNLIAVRDATRRASCFRNARVAPGTDYVYDALYRLVRAGGREHLGQQDAGAGPGRPGDSLRVLLDQADDGAAMGAYTEDYLYDEVGNFLELRHRGGSARHRGWTRHYHYEEPGTFDDSAGSRITGNRLSRTWNGDGGDTDAARYRYDAHGNAIDLPQLGGAHAGTNLDWDYRDRMTRAGLGGGGEAWYVYDAAGERVRKVWEKAPGCTEERIYLDGFELLRRHAGPVAPDGAVFERATLHLLDDTRRIALIETRTRDTAHADRAPRQAMRYQLGDHLGSVSLELDEDADIVSCEEYAPYGQSTCRAVRSATETASRYRFTGKEHDEETGLSYFGARYYAPWLGRWTSCDPKLSADPYVYCRCNPATLVDPDGREATFANRLWGGVRALGGAAQALVGAAVFVQIEVPVAAQVVGGIAVVHGVSDMEAGFRQMITGREERSVVEESVTVVARAAGAERDTARAIGTGVDIGLGFVSPAPVSGGPRMGYARRVALPAR
;
A
#
# COMPACT_ATOMS: atom_id res chain seq x y z
N MET A 1 16.91 17.36 -7.90
CA MET A 1 17.57 16.21 -8.53
C MET A 1 17.65 15.07 -7.53
N ILE A 2 17.27 13.86 -7.94
CA ILE A 2 17.42 12.63 -7.16
C ILE A 2 18.34 11.70 -7.96
N GLN A 3 19.38 11.17 -7.31
CA GLN A 3 20.33 10.25 -7.95
C GLN A 3 20.35 8.92 -7.18
N PRO A 4 19.69 7.86 -7.71
CA PRO A 4 19.83 6.52 -7.17
C PRO A 4 21.20 5.95 -7.52
N VAL A 5 21.80 5.22 -6.59
CA VAL A 5 23.03 4.45 -6.82
C VAL A 5 22.74 3.00 -6.49
N PHE A 6 23.05 2.10 -7.41
CA PHE A 6 22.82 0.66 -7.25
C PHE A 6 24.11 -0.07 -6.90
N ASN A 7 24.00 -1.21 -6.21
CA ASN A 7 25.11 -2.11 -5.95
C ASN A 7 25.36 -3.06 -7.15
N GLU A 8 26.37 -3.93 -7.04
CA GLU A 8 26.72 -4.92 -8.07
C GLU A 8 25.59 -5.92 -8.39
N ALA A 9 24.62 -6.08 -7.49
CA ALA A 9 23.43 -6.91 -7.68
C ALA A 9 22.23 -6.11 -8.23
N ASN A 10 22.46 -4.89 -8.71
CA ASN A 10 21.43 -3.98 -9.23
C ASN A 10 20.31 -3.64 -8.22
N LEU A 11 20.62 -3.68 -6.92
CA LEU A 11 19.72 -3.25 -5.85
C LEU A 11 20.09 -1.85 -5.39
N LEU A 12 19.10 -1.04 -5.02
CA LEU A 12 19.29 0.34 -4.58
C LEU A 12 20.22 0.39 -3.36
N ALA A 13 21.42 0.94 -3.50
CA ALA A 13 22.39 1.04 -2.43
C ALA A 13 22.34 2.40 -1.72
N ARG A 14 22.10 3.48 -2.45
CA ARG A 14 22.01 4.86 -1.93
C ARG A 14 21.03 5.69 -2.73
N LEU A 15 20.50 6.74 -2.11
CA LEU A 15 19.63 7.71 -2.75
C LEU A 15 20.10 9.10 -2.34
N GLU A 16 20.75 9.81 -3.26
CA GLU A 16 21.26 11.16 -3.04
C GLU A 16 20.29 12.19 -3.57
N VAL A 17 20.12 13.30 -2.85
CA VAL A 17 19.12 14.31 -3.16
C VAL A 17 19.75 15.70 -3.11
N TRP A 18 19.53 16.49 -4.16
CA TRP A 18 19.85 17.92 -4.22
C TRP A 18 18.57 18.70 -4.51
N LEU A 19 18.27 19.67 -3.67
CA LEU A 19 17.07 20.50 -3.73
C LEU A 19 17.42 21.90 -4.26
N GLU A 20 16.42 22.57 -4.85
CA GLU A 20 16.51 24.00 -5.27
C GLU A 20 17.73 24.34 -6.16
N ARG A 21 18.19 23.37 -6.95
CA ARG A 21 19.20 23.60 -7.99
C ARG A 21 18.64 24.57 -9.03
N PRO A 22 19.43 25.57 -9.49
CA PRO A 22 18.99 26.49 -10.54
C PRO A 22 18.79 25.77 -11.88
N ASP A 23 19.66 24.80 -12.18
CA ASP A 23 19.64 24.04 -13.44
C ASP A 23 19.75 22.53 -13.16
N GLU A 24 19.08 21.75 -14.02
CA GLU A 24 19.28 20.31 -14.11
C GLU A 24 20.72 20.02 -14.58
N PRO A 25 21.48 19.18 -13.87
CA PRO A 25 22.87 18.91 -14.25
C PRO A 25 22.92 18.02 -15.50
N ASP A 26 23.83 18.34 -16.44
CA ASP A 26 24.06 17.55 -17.66
C ASP A 26 24.74 16.18 -17.39
N ALA A 27 25.18 15.94 -16.16
CA ALA A 27 25.85 14.71 -15.72
C ALA A 27 25.54 14.39 -14.26
N PRO A 28 25.69 13.12 -13.82
CA PRO A 28 25.58 12.74 -12.42
C PRO A 28 26.47 13.61 -11.52
N ILE A 29 25.92 14.06 -10.40
CA ILE A 29 26.65 14.89 -9.44
C ILE A 29 27.56 13.97 -8.62
N ASP A 30 28.83 14.38 -8.45
CA ASP A 30 29.76 13.76 -7.52
C ASP A 30 29.46 14.24 -6.09
N PRO A 31 28.88 13.38 -5.21
CA PRO A 31 28.50 13.78 -3.86
C PRO A 31 29.69 14.15 -2.97
N ALA A 32 30.93 13.83 -3.37
CA ALA A 32 32.13 14.26 -2.66
C ALA A 32 32.51 15.71 -2.96
N ARG A 33 32.08 16.24 -4.12
CA ARG A 33 32.36 17.62 -4.56
C ARG A 33 31.20 18.56 -4.25
N ASP A 34 29.98 18.08 -4.45
CA ASP A 34 28.74 18.82 -4.18
C ASP A 34 27.86 17.97 -3.25
N GLY A 35 27.88 18.33 -1.97
CA GLY A 35 27.26 17.53 -0.92
C GLY A 35 25.73 17.47 -1.08
N PRO A 36 25.12 16.26 -1.01
CA PRO A 36 23.67 16.13 -1.03
C PRO A 36 23.04 16.75 0.22
N CYS A 37 21.75 17.07 0.16
CA CYS A 37 21.01 17.56 1.32
C CYS A 37 20.86 16.47 2.40
N ALA A 38 20.31 16.85 3.55
CA ALA A 38 20.06 15.92 4.65
C ALA A 38 18.95 14.88 4.36
N ALA A 39 18.30 14.93 3.20
CA ALA A 39 17.30 13.96 2.77
C ALA A 39 17.93 12.81 1.97
N GLY A 40 17.31 11.63 2.00
CA GLY A 40 17.73 10.46 1.23
C GLY A 40 18.30 9.31 2.07
N ILE A 41 19.01 8.42 1.38
CA ILE A 41 19.51 7.14 1.91
C ILE A 41 21.02 7.12 1.78
N ALA A 42 21.71 7.03 2.92
CA ALA A 42 23.16 6.95 2.96
C ALA A 42 23.67 5.56 2.57
N HIS A 43 22.93 4.49 2.92
CA HIS A 43 23.29 3.11 2.58
C HIS A 43 22.13 2.12 2.78
N ILE A 44 22.02 1.11 1.92
CA ILE A 44 21.18 -0.08 2.12
C ILE A 44 22.04 -1.34 1.99
N ALA A 45 21.92 -2.24 2.96
CA ALA A 45 22.49 -3.59 2.92
C ALA A 45 21.41 -4.62 2.65
N TYR A 46 21.73 -5.65 1.87
CA TYR A 46 20.82 -6.75 1.52
C TYR A 46 21.42 -8.11 1.88
N ASN A 47 20.57 -9.11 2.08
CA ASN A 47 20.98 -10.51 2.12
C ASN A 47 21.03 -11.11 0.70
N ALA A 48 21.47 -12.37 0.60
CA ALA A 48 21.56 -13.07 -0.69
C ALA A 48 20.21 -13.28 -1.41
N LYS A 49 19.07 -13.03 -0.75
CA LYS A 49 17.72 -13.07 -1.34
C LYS A 49 17.21 -11.69 -1.75
N GLY A 50 18.04 -10.66 -1.69
CA GLY A 50 17.64 -9.28 -1.98
C GLY A 50 16.71 -8.68 -0.91
N GLN A 51 16.61 -9.27 0.28
CA GLN A 51 15.87 -8.69 1.40
C GLN A 51 16.79 -7.74 2.17
N ARG A 52 16.27 -6.57 2.58
CA ARG A 52 17.06 -5.56 3.30
C ARG A 52 17.50 -6.07 4.65
N LEU A 53 18.79 -5.98 4.96
CA LEU A 53 19.33 -6.21 6.31
C LEU A 53 19.43 -4.91 7.11
N ARG A 54 19.67 -3.79 6.44
CA ARG A 54 19.90 -2.49 7.06
C ARG A 54 19.62 -1.36 6.07
N ILE A 55 19.04 -0.27 6.56
CA ILE A 55 18.96 1.02 5.86
C ILE A 55 19.49 2.11 6.80
N ASP A 56 20.41 2.92 6.31
CA ASP A 56 20.96 4.09 6.97
C ASP A 56 20.39 5.34 6.28
N TYR A 57 19.60 6.10 7.01
CA TYR A 57 19.00 7.34 6.52
C TYR A 57 19.96 8.52 6.70
N ARG A 58 19.83 9.53 5.84
CA ARG A 58 20.65 10.76 5.91
C ARG A 58 20.36 11.61 7.17
N ASN A 59 19.18 11.46 7.81
CA ASN A 59 18.90 12.04 9.14
C ASN A 59 19.60 11.32 10.32
N ALA A 60 20.59 10.46 10.05
CA ALA A 60 21.34 9.71 11.06
C ALA A 60 20.49 8.73 11.91
N SER A 61 19.36 8.26 11.38
CA SER A 61 18.66 7.09 11.89
C SER A 61 19.00 5.85 11.06
N THR A 62 18.91 4.67 11.68
CA THR A 62 19.20 3.38 11.05
C THR A 62 18.10 2.39 11.39
N THR A 63 17.54 1.73 10.37
CA THR A 63 16.65 0.58 10.54
C THR A 63 17.39 -0.71 10.20
N ARG A 64 17.24 -1.73 11.03
CA ARG A 64 17.79 -3.08 10.82
C ARG A 64 16.67 -4.10 10.80
N TYR A 65 16.83 -5.09 9.94
CA TYR A 65 15.89 -6.18 9.74
C TYR A 65 16.58 -7.50 10.06
N HIS A 66 15.88 -8.34 10.81
CA HIS A 66 16.32 -9.69 11.13
C HIS A 66 15.26 -10.66 10.65
N TYR A 67 15.69 -11.62 9.83
CA TYR A 67 14.83 -12.65 9.26
C TYR A 67 15.06 -13.96 9.98
N ASP A 68 14.01 -14.77 10.07
CA ASP A 68 14.12 -16.16 10.44
C ASP A 68 14.94 -16.91 9.37
N PRO A 69 15.99 -17.68 9.75
CA PRO A 69 16.92 -18.26 8.78
C PRO A 69 16.33 -19.43 7.98
N LEU A 70 15.21 -20.02 8.41
CA LEU A 70 14.58 -21.16 7.75
C LEU A 70 13.45 -20.72 6.82
N THR A 71 12.66 -19.74 7.26
CA THR A 71 11.46 -19.26 6.55
C THR A 71 11.67 -17.95 5.81
N PHE A 72 12.74 -17.21 6.11
CA PHE A 72 13.04 -15.88 5.56
C PHE A 72 11.97 -14.82 5.85
N ARG A 73 11.07 -15.09 6.81
CA ARG A 73 10.09 -14.12 7.30
C ARG A 73 10.75 -13.11 8.22
N LEU A 74 10.28 -11.86 8.19
CA LEU A 74 10.80 -10.79 9.03
C LEU A 74 10.47 -11.10 10.50
N ALA A 75 11.47 -11.44 11.31
CA ALA A 75 11.28 -11.78 12.72
C ALA A 75 11.39 -10.55 13.64
N ARG A 76 12.22 -9.57 13.25
CA ARG A 76 12.41 -8.34 14.03
C ARG A 76 12.83 -7.16 13.15
N MET A 77 12.30 -5.99 13.45
CA MET A 77 12.70 -4.72 12.87
C MET A 77 13.04 -3.72 13.97
N THR A 78 14.22 -3.12 13.91
CA THR A 78 14.66 -2.13 14.91
C THR A 78 15.10 -0.84 14.25
N THR A 79 14.61 0.29 14.74
CA THR A 79 15.03 1.62 14.29
C THR A 79 15.71 2.36 15.42
N ARG A 80 16.92 2.87 15.20
CA ARG A 80 17.74 3.56 16.20
C ARG A 80 18.30 4.87 15.68
N ARG A 81 18.51 5.83 16.57
CA ARG A 81 19.27 7.04 16.29
C ARG A 81 20.77 6.75 16.38
N ALA A 82 21.57 7.50 15.63
CA ALA A 82 23.02 7.50 15.80
C ALA A 82 23.42 7.86 17.26
N PRO A 83 24.56 7.36 17.77
CA PRO A 83 24.98 7.58 19.16
C PRO A 83 25.03 9.05 19.58
N GLY A 84 25.45 9.96 18.69
CA GLY A 84 25.48 11.41 18.96
C GLY A 84 24.10 12.04 19.19
N ARG A 85 23.01 11.35 18.81
CA ARG A 85 21.61 11.77 19.00
C ARG A 85 20.88 10.90 20.05
N ALA A 86 21.58 9.98 20.71
CA ALA A 86 20.99 8.99 21.62
C ALA A 86 20.48 9.56 22.95
N ALA A 87 20.95 10.75 23.36
CA ALA A 87 20.45 11.44 24.55
C ALA A 87 18.94 11.74 24.50
N ARG A 88 18.36 11.77 23.29
CA ARG A 88 16.91 11.95 23.03
C ARG A 88 16.12 10.64 22.92
N GLY A 89 16.72 9.52 23.34
CA GLY A 89 16.19 8.17 23.18
C GLY A 89 16.85 7.43 22.02
N ALA A 90 17.61 6.39 22.34
CA ALA A 90 18.44 5.68 21.36
C ALA A 90 17.66 4.78 20.39
N THR A 91 16.54 4.19 20.83
CA THR A 91 15.75 3.24 20.04
C THR A 91 14.34 3.80 19.84
N LEU A 92 13.94 3.93 18.58
CA LEU A 92 12.66 4.49 18.14
C LEU A 92 11.61 3.40 17.89
N GLN A 93 12.03 2.25 17.37
CA GLN A 93 11.19 1.05 17.16
C GLN A 93 11.99 -0.22 17.45
N ASP A 94 11.33 -1.23 18.00
CA ASP A 94 11.87 -2.59 18.20
C ASP A 94 10.71 -3.59 18.08
N LEU A 95 10.23 -3.74 16.86
CA LEU A 95 9.09 -4.57 16.51
C LEU A 95 9.54 -6.02 16.33
N ARG A 96 8.88 -6.94 17.02
CA ARG A 96 9.11 -8.38 16.93
C ARG A 96 7.85 -9.06 16.43
N TYR A 97 8.01 -9.93 15.45
CA TYR A 97 6.92 -10.58 14.75
C TYR A 97 6.93 -12.07 15.07
N SER A 98 5.77 -12.61 15.42
CA SER A 98 5.57 -14.05 15.61
C SER A 98 4.54 -14.54 14.62
N TYR A 99 4.81 -15.69 14.02
CA TYR A 99 3.98 -16.30 12.99
C TYR A 99 3.50 -17.68 13.43
N ASP A 100 2.33 -18.09 12.97
CA ASP A 100 1.96 -19.50 12.97
C ASP A 100 2.76 -20.28 11.89
N PRO A 101 2.66 -21.62 11.83
CA PRO A 101 3.41 -22.41 10.85
C PRO A 101 3.13 -22.02 9.39
N VAL A 102 1.90 -21.62 9.05
CA VAL A 102 1.53 -21.28 7.66
C VAL A 102 1.93 -19.86 7.28
N GLY A 103 2.19 -18.99 8.26
CA GLY A 103 2.72 -17.64 8.08
C GLY A 103 1.75 -16.51 8.40
N ASN A 104 0.63 -16.79 9.06
CA ASN A 104 -0.20 -15.72 9.59
C ASN A 104 0.51 -15.07 10.78
N LEU A 105 0.45 -13.75 10.86
CA LEU A 105 1.04 -13.00 11.95
C LEU A 105 0.18 -13.14 13.20
N ILE A 106 0.66 -13.82 14.24
CA ILE A 106 -0.10 -14.05 15.48
C ILE A 106 0.21 -13.04 16.57
N ALA A 107 1.38 -12.37 16.49
CA ALA A 107 1.73 -11.33 17.45
C ALA A 107 2.74 -10.33 16.89
N VAL A 108 2.55 -9.06 17.25
CA VAL A 108 3.57 -7.99 17.18
C VAL A 108 3.87 -7.55 18.60
N ARG A 109 5.15 -7.36 18.92
CA ARG A 109 5.60 -6.79 20.21
C ARG A 109 6.56 -5.65 19.96
N ASP A 110 6.40 -4.54 20.68
CA ASP A 110 7.30 -3.39 20.60
C ASP A 110 8.11 -3.29 21.90
N ALA A 111 9.39 -3.68 21.84
CA ALA A 111 10.26 -3.71 23.02
C ALA A 111 10.83 -2.33 23.40
N THR A 112 10.59 -1.28 22.61
CA THR A 112 11.02 0.09 22.97
C THR A 112 10.15 0.72 24.05
N ARG A 113 8.89 0.27 24.13
CA ARG A 113 7.90 0.83 25.02
C ARG A 113 7.83 -0.05 26.27
N ARG A 114 7.82 0.58 27.44
CA ARG A 114 7.47 -0.13 28.68
C ARG A 114 5.95 -0.29 28.71
N ALA A 115 5.47 -1.37 29.31
CA ALA A 115 4.04 -1.49 29.60
C ALA A 115 3.64 -0.29 30.47
N SER A 116 2.71 0.54 29.98
CA SER A 116 2.15 1.61 30.78
C SER A 116 1.12 1.00 31.73
N CYS A 117 1.23 1.34 33.01
CA CYS A 117 0.19 1.06 33.98
C CYS A 117 -0.63 2.35 34.11
N PHE A 118 -1.87 2.33 33.62
CA PHE A 118 -2.79 3.46 33.79
C PHE A 118 -4.04 2.97 34.51
N ARG A 119 -4.35 3.60 35.65
CA ARG A 119 -5.49 3.23 36.52
C ARG A 119 -5.54 1.73 36.88
N ASN A 120 -4.41 1.17 37.30
CA ASN A 120 -4.24 -0.25 37.67
C ASN A 120 -4.47 -1.27 36.53
N ALA A 121 -4.59 -0.82 35.28
CA ALA A 121 -4.56 -1.68 34.10
C ALA A 121 -3.17 -1.62 33.44
N ARG A 122 -2.55 -2.79 33.26
CA ARG A 122 -1.28 -2.91 32.53
C ARG A 122 -1.56 -3.04 31.04
N VAL A 123 -1.11 -2.07 30.24
CA VAL A 123 -1.21 -2.09 28.78
C VAL A 123 0.12 -2.53 28.21
N ALA A 124 0.19 -3.76 27.70
CA ALA A 124 1.38 -4.26 27.02
C ALA A 124 1.50 -3.63 25.63
N PRO A 125 2.70 -3.20 25.21
CA PRO A 125 2.93 -2.71 23.86
C PRO A 125 2.98 -3.88 22.89
N GLY A 126 2.01 -3.94 21.99
CA GLY A 126 1.92 -4.98 20.98
C GLY A 126 0.48 -5.29 20.60
N THR A 127 0.36 -6.17 19.62
CA THR A 127 -0.91 -6.62 19.08
C THR A 127 -0.91 -8.14 19.02
N ASP A 128 -2.02 -8.76 19.37
CA ASP A 128 -2.24 -10.20 19.28
C ASP A 128 -3.34 -10.49 18.26
N TYR A 129 -3.19 -11.56 17.48
CA TYR A 129 -4.11 -11.91 16.42
C TYR A 129 -4.52 -13.38 16.52
N VAL A 130 -5.79 -13.65 16.29
CA VAL A 130 -6.35 -15.01 16.25
C VAL A 130 -7.12 -15.18 14.95
N TYR A 131 -6.93 -16.34 14.33
CA TYR A 131 -7.52 -16.67 13.04
C TYR A 131 -8.46 -17.87 13.15
N ASP A 132 -9.43 -17.96 12.24
CA ASP A 132 -10.18 -19.19 12.00
C ASP A 132 -9.40 -20.16 11.08
N ALA A 133 -10.01 -21.31 10.79
CA ALA A 133 -9.40 -22.33 9.93
C ALA A 133 -9.23 -21.90 8.46
N LEU A 134 -9.90 -20.83 8.02
CA LEU A 134 -9.74 -20.22 6.70
C LEU A 134 -8.72 -19.09 6.70
N TYR A 135 -8.03 -18.88 7.83
CA TYR A 135 -7.06 -17.81 8.08
C TYR A 135 -7.67 -16.41 8.02
N ARG A 136 -8.96 -16.29 8.32
CA ARG A 136 -9.64 -14.99 8.51
C ARG A 136 -9.41 -14.54 9.94
N LEU A 137 -9.07 -13.27 10.13
CA LEU A 137 -8.78 -12.67 11.43
C LEU A 137 -10.06 -12.58 12.25
N VAL A 138 -10.23 -13.41 13.28
CA VAL A 138 -11.46 -13.42 14.10
C VAL A 138 -11.33 -12.63 15.39
N ARG A 139 -10.11 -12.35 15.84
CA ARG A 139 -9.87 -11.49 17.01
C ARG A 139 -8.53 -10.78 16.91
N ALA A 140 -8.49 -9.52 17.33
CA ALA A 140 -7.26 -8.79 17.57
C ALA A 140 -7.28 -8.09 18.93
N GLY A 141 -6.17 -8.13 19.65
CA GLY A 141 -5.96 -7.33 20.86
C GLY A 141 -4.92 -6.27 20.61
N GLY A 142 -5.10 -5.06 21.14
CA GLY A 142 -4.16 -3.97 20.95
C GLY A 142 -4.29 -2.90 22.02
N ARG A 143 -3.84 -1.69 21.71
CA ARG A 143 -3.96 -0.54 22.59
C ARG A 143 -4.52 0.66 21.85
N GLU A 144 -5.25 1.48 22.58
CA GLU A 144 -5.91 2.68 22.08
C GLU A 144 -5.71 3.81 23.08
N HIS A 145 -5.81 5.05 22.60
CA HIS A 145 -5.74 6.20 23.49
C HIS A 145 -7.11 6.52 24.10
N LEU A 146 -7.23 6.46 25.43
CA LEU A 146 -8.47 6.68 26.17
C LEU A 146 -8.96 8.15 26.14
N GLY A 147 -8.09 9.09 25.80
CA GLY A 147 -8.52 10.49 25.65
C GLY A 147 -9.15 10.81 24.30
N GLN A 148 -8.99 9.97 23.26
CA GLN A 148 -9.26 10.27 21.84
C GLN A 148 -10.74 10.13 21.44
N GLN A 149 -11.69 10.33 22.35
CA GLN A 149 -13.09 10.50 21.93
C GLN A 149 -13.26 11.89 21.30
N ASP A 150 -13.75 11.93 20.06
CA ASP A 150 -14.40 13.10 19.50
C ASP A 150 -15.50 13.56 20.46
N ALA A 151 -15.33 14.74 21.06
CA ALA A 151 -16.43 15.45 21.69
C ALA A 151 -17.38 15.93 20.57
N GLY A 152 -18.17 15.01 19.99
CA GLY A 152 -19.18 15.33 18.98
C GLY A 152 -19.29 14.40 17.77
N ALA A 153 -18.49 13.34 17.63
CA ALA A 153 -18.74 12.32 16.61
C ALA A 153 -19.79 11.34 17.13
N GLY A 154 -21.00 11.44 16.60
CA GLY A 154 -21.96 10.34 16.71
C GLY A 154 -21.37 9.04 16.14
N PRO A 155 -21.90 7.88 16.54
CA PRO A 155 -21.40 6.56 16.12
C PRO A 155 -21.59 6.40 14.60
N GLY A 156 -20.55 6.65 13.81
CA GLY A 156 -20.63 6.62 12.35
C GLY A 156 -19.87 7.72 11.61
N ARG A 157 -19.31 8.73 12.28
CA ARG A 157 -18.32 9.59 11.60
C ARG A 157 -16.95 8.90 11.55
N PRO A 158 -16.13 9.12 10.51
CA PRO A 158 -14.72 8.76 10.56
C PRO A 158 -14.08 9.49 11.74
N GLY A 159 -13.86 8.78 12.85
CA GLY A 159 -13.20 9.32 14.03
C GLY A 159 -11.72 9.47 13.72
N ASP A 160 -11.32 10.62 13.19
CA ASP A 160 -9.97 10.85 12.70
C ASP A 160 -9.36 12.17 13.21
N SER A 161 -9.96 12.74 14.27
CA SER A 161 -9.58 14.05 14.77
C SER A 161 -8.15 14.08 15.34
N LEU A 162 -7.40 15.07 14.83
CA LEU A 162 -6.02 15.35 15.17
C LEU A 162 -5.89 16.03 16.54
N ARG A 163 -4.90 15.61 17.34
CA ARG A 163 -4.54 16.30 18.58
C ARG A 163 -3.09 16.75 18.56
N VAL A 164 -2.97 18.05 18.81
CA VAL A 164 -1.77 18.87 18.83
C VAL A 164 -1.39 19.11 20.29
N LEU A 165 -0.12 18.94 20.66
CA LEU A 165 0.43 19.21 22.01
C LEU A 165 -0.35 18.52 23.15
N LEU A 166 0.10 17.34 23.57
CA LEU A 166 -0.34 16.73 24.84
C LEU A 166 0.30 17.46 26.03
N ASP A 167 -0.18 18.66 26.33
CA ASP A 167 0.03 19.34 27.62
C ASP A 167 -1.09 19.01 28.65
N GLN A 168 -1.88 17.96 28.34
CA GLN A 168 -2.69 17.06 29.22
C GLN A 168 -4.16 17.36 29.54
N ALA A 169 -4.89 16.27 29.82
CA ALA A 169 -5.85 16.22 30.93
C ALA A 169 -5.55 15.10 31.96
N ASP A 170 -4.56 14.22 31.67
CA ASP A 170 -3.51 13.71 32.56
C ASP A 170 -2.82 12.54 31.81
N ASP A 171 -1.57 12.78 31.42
CA ASP A 171 -0.51 11.90 30.92
C ASP A 171 -0.71 11.16 29.57
N GLY A 172 0.37 11.15 28.76
CA GLY A 172 0.56 10.25 27.60
C GLY A 172 0.60 8.76 27.98
N ALA A 173 0.31 8.46 29.24
CA ALA A 173 0.04 7.15 29.79
C ALA A 173 -1.43 6.71 29.67
N ALA A 174 -2.38 7.56 29.24
CA ALA A 174 -3.81 7.23 29.11
C ALA A 174 -4.12 6.29 27.93
N MET A 175 -3.36 5.20 27.82
CA MET A 175 -3.61 4.10 26.91
C MET A 175 -4.52 3.08 27.61
N GLY A 176 -5.44 2.50 26.85
CA GLY A 176 -6.23 1.35 27.25
C GLY A 176 -5.88 0.17 26.36
N ALA A 177 -6.01 -1.05 26.88
CA ALA A 177 -6.06 -2.21 26.02
C ALA A 177 -7.44 -2.26 25.34
N TYR A 178 -7.50 -2.71 24.10
CA TYR A 178 -8.75 -3.07 23.45
C TYR A 178 -8.70 -4.51 22.94
N THR A 179 -9.87 -5.08 22.68
CA THR A 179 -10.03 -6.32 21.92
C THR A 179 -11.11 -6.12 20.87
N GLU A 180 -10.77 -6.40 19.62
CA GLU A 180 -11.72 -6.46 18.51
C GLU A 180 -12.04 -7.91 18.17
N ASP A 181 -13.33 -8.24 18.05
CA ASP A 181 -13.81 -9.50 17.51
C ASP A 181 -14.48 -9.26 16.16
N TYR A 182 -14.17 -10.12 15.20
CA TYR A 182 -14.67 -10.03 13.84
C TYR A 182 -15.49 -11.28 13.52
N LEU A 183 -16.75 -11.09 13.14
CA LEU A 183 -17.62 -12.16 12.68
C LEU A 183 -17.86 -12.00 11.19
N TYR A 184 -17.73 -13.10 10.45
CA TYR A 184 -17.91 -13.15 9.01
C TYR A 184 -19.01 -14.12 8.63
N ASP A 185 -19.64 -13.91 7.47
CA ASP A 185 -20.41 -14.95 6.78
C ASP A 185 -19.47 -15.96 6.08
N GLU A 186 -20.03 -16.87 5.27
CA GLU A 186 -19.26 -17.92 4.58
C GLU A 186 -18.31 -17.37 3.51
N VAL A 187 -18.59 -16.20 2.94
CA VAL A 187 -17.83 -15.58 1.85
C VAL A 187 -16.97 -14.40 2.30
N GLY A 188 -16.90 -14.13 3.61
CA GLY A 188 -15.98 -13.16 4.20
C GLY A 188 -16.57 -11.76 4.40
N ASN A 189 -17.88 -11.56 4.18
CA ASN A 189 -18.51 -10.31 4.57
C ASN A 189 -18.58 -10.20 6.09
N PHE A 190 -18.27 -9.02 6.65
CA PHE A 190 -18.53 -8.77 8.05
C PHE A 190 -20.01 -8.93 8.36
N LEU A 191 -20.33 -9.62 9.44
CA LEU A 191 -21.64 -9.61 10.10
C LEU A 191 -21.60 -8.74 11.35
N GLU A 192 -20.48 -8.77 12.08
CA GLU A 192 -20.30 -8.01 13.31
C GLU A 192 -18.83 -7.63 13.52
N LEU A 193 -18.60 -6.39 13.94
CA LEU A 193 -17.33 -5.92 14.49
C LEU A 193 -17.57 -5.43 15.92
N ARG A 194 -17.00 -6.15 16.88
CA ARG A 194 -17.12 -5.79 18.30
C ARG A 194 -15.81 -5.22 18.78
N HIS A 195 -15.79 -3.94 19.09
CA HIS A 195 -14.69 -3.32 19.79
C HIS A 195 -14.98 -3.33 21.30
N ARG A 196 -14.07 -3.86 22.11
CA ARG A 196 -14.17 -3.91 23.58
C ARG A 196 -12.98 -3.19 24.18
N GLY A 197 -13.21 -1.99 24.73
CA GLY A 197 -12.15 -1.25 25.42
C GLY A 197 -11.98 -1.73 26.87
N GLY A 198 -10.77 -1.55 27.40
CA GLY A 198 -10.35 -2.09 28.70
C GLY A 198 -10.81 -1.29 29.91
N SER A 199 -11.71 -0.30 29.78
CA SER A 199 -12.12 0.56 30.89
C SER A 199 -13.61 0.91 30.90
N ALA A 200 -14.17 1.22 32.07
CA ALA A 200 -15.60 1.50 32.21
C ALA A 200 -16.09 2.77 31.47
N ARG A 201 -15.20 3.69 31.11
CA ARG A 201 -15.50 4.86 30.24
C ARG A 201 -15.34 4.55 28.74
N HIS A 202 -14.65 3.47 28.41
CA HIS A 202 -14.42 2.96 27.06
C HIS A 202 -14.88 1.52 27.01
N ARG A 203 -16.18 1.27 27.25
CA ARG A 203 -16.74 -0.10 27.23
C ARG A 203 -16.67 -0.73 25.84
N GLY A 204 -16.40 0.08 24.82
CA GLY A 204 -16.38 -0.31 23.43
C GLY A 204 -17.74 -0.16 22.76
N TRP A 205 -17.87 -0.71 21.56
CA TRP A 205 -19.05 -0.64 20.71
C TRP A 205 -19.14 -1.90 19.86
N THR A 206 -20.35 -2.24 19.43
CA THR A 206 -20.55 -3.30 18.43
C THR A 206 -21.19 -2.67 17.20
N ARG A 207 -20.63 -2.94 16.02
CA ARG A 207 -21.20 -2.59 14.73
C ARG A 207 -21.73 -3.84 14.07
N HIS A 208 -22.98 -3.80 13.66
CA HIS A 208 -23.61 -4.86 12.88
C HIS A 208 -23.64 -4.47 11.41
N TYR A 209 -23.54 -5.48 10.55
CA TYR A 209 -23.52 -5.36 9.10
C TYR A 209 -24.63 -6.24 8.53
N HIS A 210 -25.40 -5.71 7.59
CA HIS A 210 -26.50 -6.45 6.98
C HIS A 210 -26.52 -6.30 5.46
N TYR A 211 -26.83 -7.40 4.80
CA TYR A 211 -26.83 -7.57 3.35
C TYR A 211 -28.21 -8.04 2.91
N GLU A 212 -28.85 -7.28 2.04
CA GLU A 212 -30.12 -7.64 1.39
C GLU A 212 -30.11 -7.28 -0.10
N GLU A 213 -29.03 -6.68 -0.60
CA GLU A 213 -28.91 -6.34 -2.00
C GLU A 213 -28.97 -7.60 -2.88
N PRO A 214 -29.73 -7.59 -4.00
CA PRO A 214 -29.83 -8.74 -4.88
C PRO A 214 -28.50 -8.99 -5.61
N GLY A 215 -28.03 -10.23 -5.62
CA GLY A 215 -26.85 -10.68 -6.35
C GLY A 215 -27.08 -10.79 -7.86
N THR A 216 -26.06 -11.26 -8.58
CA THR A 216 -26.14 -11.42 -10.05
C THR A 216 -26.72 -12.78 -10.45
N PHE A 217 -26.68 -13.76 -9.56
CA PHE A 217 -27.08 -15.15 -9.82
C PHE A 217 -28.33 -15.54 -9.03
N ASP A 218 -29.01 -16.57 -9.51
CA ASP A 218 -30.07 -17.25 -8.77
C ASP A 218 -29.49 -18.53 -8.14
N ASP A 219 -30.05 -18.99 -7.02
CA ASP A 219 -29.72 -20.27 -6.40
C ASP A 219 -30.27 -21.45 -7.23
N SER A 220 -30.00 -22.68 -6.79
CA SER A 220 -30.49 -23.89 -7.45
C SER A 220 -32.03 -24.01 -7.45
N ALA A 221 -32.72 -23.23 -6.62
CA ALA A 221 -34.18 -23.15 -6.57
C ALA A 221 -34.75 -22.00 -7.42
N GLY A 222 -33.91 -21.24 -8.13
CA GLY A 222 -34.30 -20.12 -8.96
C GLY A 222 -34.58 -18.81 -8.19
N SER A 223 -34.20 -18.75 -6.91
CA SER A 223 -34.32 -17.53 -6.10
C SER A 223 -33.05 -16.69 -6.20
N ARG A 224 -33.22 -15.38 -6.38
CA ARG A 224 -32.10 -14.42 -6.43
C ARG A 224 -31.27 -14.49 -5.15
N ILE A 225 -29.98 -14.80 -5.27
CA ILE A 225 -29.09 -14.85 -4.10
C ILE A 225 -28.84 -13.43 -3.58
N THR A 226 -28.57 -13.29 -2.29
CA THR A 226 -28.07 -12.03 -1.72
C THR A 226 -26.63 -11.79 -2.19
N GLY A 227 -26.34 -10.57 -2.62
CA GLY A 227 -25.01 -10.12 -3.03
C GLY A 227 -24.15 -9.63 -1.87
N ASN A 228 -22.90 -9.30 -2.17
CA ASN A 228 -21.89 -8.85 -1.18
C ASN A 228 -21.93 -7.34 -0.87
N ARG A 229 -22.91 -6.63 -1.45
CA ARG A 229 -23.12 -5.18 -1.25
C ARG A 229 -23.75 -4.94 0.12
N LEU A 230 -23.10 -4.10 0.92
CA LEU A 230 -23.52 -3.80 2.28
C LEU A 230 -24.76 -2.91 2.23
N SER A 231 -25.91 -3.41 2.63
CA SER A 231 -27.13 -2.60 2.61
C SER A 231 -27.17 -1.60 3.75
N ARG A 232 -26.73 -2.01 4.95
CA ARG A 232 -26.76 -1.14 6.13
C ARG A 232 -25.87 -1.57 7.29
N THR A 233 -25.59 -0.62 8.17
CA THR A 233 -24.90 -0.84 9.46
C THR A 233 -25.54 -0.03 10.58
N TRP A 234 -25.53 -0.56 11.80
CA TRP A 234 -25.91 0.16 13.02
C TRP A 234 -24.97 -0.21 14.16
N ASN A 235 -24.95 0.61 15.21
CA ASN A 235 -24.13 0.36 16.39
C ASN A 235 -25.02 0.03 17.61
N GLY A 236 -24.58 -0.93 18.42
CA GLY A 236 -25.29 -1.38 19.63
C GLY A 236 -26.65 -2.02 19.33
N ASP A 237 -27.55 -1.96 20.32
CA ASP A 237 -28.87 -2.60 20.26
C ASP A 237 -29.92 -1.76 19.51
N GLY A 238 -29.52 -0.61 18.92
CA GLY A 238 -30.43 0.37 18.30
C GLY A 238 -31.25 -0.17 17.11
N GLY A 239 -30.91 -1.36 16.60
CA GLY A 239 -31.64 -2.00 15.52
C GLY A 239 -31.66 -1.17 14.24
N ASP A 240 -32.67 -1.41 13.39
CA ASP A 240 -32.74 -0.86 12.03
C ASP A 240 -33.12 0.65 11.96
N THR A 241 -33.64 1.23 13.05
CA THR A 241 -34.17 2.60 13.05
C THR A 241 -33.09 3.68 12.89
N ASP A 242 -31.88 3.43 13.37
CA ASP A 242 -30.73 4.34 13.27
C ASP A 242 -29.65 3.82 12.30
N ALA A 243 -30.03 2.90 11.40
CA ALA A 243 -29.08 2.27 10.50
C ALA A 243 -28.60 3.23 9.41
N ALA A 244 -27.27 3.33 9.25
CA ALA A 244 -26.66 3.93 8.08
C ALA A 244 -26.88 2.99 6.89
N ARG A 245 -27.59 3.47 5.86
CA ARG A 245 -27.95 2.70 4.65
C ARG A 245 -27.05 3.11 3.49
N TYR A 246 -26.58 2.13 2.74
CA TYR A 246 -25.71 2.35 1.59
C TYR A 246 -26.45 2.03 0.32
N ARG A 247 -26.12 2.73 -0.75
CA ARG A 247 -26.69 2.49 -2.08
C ARG A 247 -25.57 2.36 -3.08
N TYR A 248 -25.87 1.64 -4.16
CA TYR A 248 -24.92 1.32 -5.20
C TYR A 248 -25.51 1.58 -6.58
N ASP A 249 -24.65 1.89 -7.54
CA ASP A 249 -25.02 1.87 -8.95
C ASP A 249 -25.10 0.44 -9.51
N ALA A 250 -25.41 0.31 -10.80
CA ALA A 250 -25.54 -0.99 -11.46
C ALA A 250 -24.20 -1.77 -11.56
N HIS A 251 -23.06 -1.08 -11.46
CA HIS A 251 -21.73 -1.70 -11.47
C HIS A 251 -21.27 -2.10 -10.06
N GLY A 252 -22.00 -1.68 -9.03
CA GLY A 252 -21.70 -1.97 -7.64
C GLY A 252 -20.77 -0.95 -6.99
N ASN A 253 -20.66 0.27 -7.53
CA ASN A 253 -19.97 1.36 -6.86
C ASN A 253 -20.89 2.01 -5.84
N ALA A 254 -20.40 2.28 -4.63
CA ALA A 254 -21.19 2.98 -3.62
C ALA A 254 -21.48 4.41 -4.10
N ILE A 255 -22.75 4.77 -4.21
CA ILE A 255 -23.22 6.12 -4.59
C ILE A 255 -23.73 6.91 -3.38
N ASP A 256 -23.84 6.24 -2.23
CA ASP A 256 -24.28 6.85 -0.97
C ASP A 256 -23.52 6.23 0.21
N LEU A 257 -22.66 7.04 0.84
CA LEU A 257 -21.98 6.73 2.10
C LEU A 257 -22.48 7.69 3.18
N PRO A 258 -23.42 7.30 4.06
CA PRO A 258 -24.02 8.19 5.06
C PRO A 258 -23.02 8.92 5.96
N GLN A 259 -21.83 8.35 6.13
CA GLN A 259 -20.74 8.90 6.93
C GLN A 259 -20.17 10.22 6.39
N LEU A 260 -20.31 10.48 5.10
CA LEU A 260 -19.84 11.71 4.47
C LEU A 260 -20.76 12.90 4.70
N GLY A 261 -21.99 12.70 5.19
CA GLY A 261 -22.95 13.79 5.40
C GLY A 261 -24.38 13.28 5.42
N GLY A 262 -24.87 12.99 6.63
CA GLY A 262 -26.16 12.33 6.85
C GLY A 262 -27.37 13.04 6.22
N ALA A 263 -28.31 12.21 5.74
CA ALA A 263 -29.65 12.54 5.26
C ALA A 263 -29.78 13.47 4.04
N HIS A 264 -28.82 13.46 3.11
CA HIS A 264 -29.14 13.97 1.76
C HIS A 264 -30.03 12.95 1.04
N ALA A 265 -31.13 13.40 0.42
CA ALA A 265 -32.00 12.54 -0.38
C ALA A 265 -31.34 12.06 -1.70
N GLY A 266 -30.13 12.56 -2.02
CA GLY A 266 -29.39 12.30 -3.26
C GLY A 266 -28.15 11.42 -3.07
N THR A 267 -27.42 11.16 -4.15
CA THR A 267 -26.11 10.47 -4.12
C THR A 267 -25.03 11.43 -3.63
N ASN A 268 -24.12 10.93 -2.81
CA ASN A 268 -22.96 11.70 -2.35
C ASN A 268 -21.65 11.22 -2.95
N LEU A 269 -21.65 10.20 -3.79
CA LEU A 269 -20.52 9.78 -4.60
C LEU A 269 -20.95 9.64 -6.06
N ASP A 270 -20.13 10.17 -6.97
CA ASP A 270 -20.31 9.99 -8.41
C ASP A 270 -19.09 9.28 -9.00
N TRP A 271 -19.32 8.50 -10.06
CA TRP A 271 -18.33 7.65 -10.70
C TRP A 271 -18.30 7.89 -12.21
N ASP A 272 -17.14 7.74 -12.83
CA ASP A 272 -17.06 7.74 -14.29
C ASP A 272 -17.38 6.37 -14.91
N TYR A 273 -17.36 6.31 -16.24
CA TYR A 273 -17.64 5.09 -16.99
C TYR A 273 -16.63 3.94 -16.77
N ARG A 274 -15.53 4.18 -16.05
CA ARG A 274 -14.51 3.20 -15.68
C ARG A 274 -14.52 2.89 -14.18
N ASP A 275 -15.60 3.21 -13.47
CA ASP A 275 -15.77 2.95 -12.05
C ASP A 275 -14.72 3.67 -11.18
N ARG A 276 -14.33 4.90 -11.57
CA ARG A 276 -13.45 5.78 -10.79
C ARG A 276 -14.26 6.92 -10.16
N MET A 277 -14.12 7.12 -8.85
CA MET A 277 -14.86 8.14 -8.10
C MET A 277 -14.45 9.54 -8.58
N THR A 278 -15.38 10.32 -9.13
CA THR A 278 -15.11 11.66 -9.68
C THR A 278 -15.60 12.80 -8.79
N ARG A 279 -16.59 12.57 -7.94
CA ARG A 279 -17.11 13.54 -6.97
C ARG A 279 -17.44 12.85 -5.64
N ALA A 280 -17.17 13.55 -4.54
CA ALA A 280 -17.68 13.25 -3.22
C ALA A 280 -18.35 14.49 -2.60
N GLY A 281 -19.63 14.39 -2.26
CA GLY A 281 -20.38 15.37 -1.48
C GLY A 281 -20.24 15.08 0.01
N LEU A 282 -19.79 16.09 0.77
CA LEU A 282 -19.37 15.93 2.17
C LEU A 282 -20.38 16.58 3.14
N GLY A 283 -21.62 16.76 2.70
CA GLY A 283 -22.66 17.49 3.42
C GLY A 283 -22.19 18.90 3.79
N GLY A 284 -22.05 19.17 5.09
CA GLY A 284 -21.53 20.44 5.59
C GLY A 284 -20.03 20.69 5.35
N GLY A 285 -19.28 19.68 4.88
CA GLY A 285 -17.84 19.76 4.56
C GLY A 285 -17.52 20.15 3.11
N GLY A 286 -18.54 20.54 2.33
CA GLY A 286 -18.40 20.96 0.94
C GLY A 286 -18.35 19.79 -0.05
N GLU A 287 -17.66 19.99 -1.17
CA GLU A 287 -17.53 19.00 -2.24
C GLU A 287 -16.08 18.78 -2.63
N ALA A 288 -15.77 17.54 -3.02
CA ALA A 288 -14.47 17.15 -3.54
C ALA A 288 -14.60 16.51 -4.92
N TRP A 289 -13.64 16.78 -5.80
CA TRP A 289 -13.56 16.24 -7.16
C TRP A 289 -12.21 15.61 -7.44
N TYR A 290 -12.21 14.58 -8.27
CA TYR A 290 -11.03 13.79 -8.59
C TYR A 290 -10.91 13.62 -10.10
N VAL A 291 -9.68 13.74 -10.61
CA VAL A 291 -9.34 13.54 -12.02
C VAL A 291 -8.26 12.47 -12.13
N TYR A 292 -8.40 11.61 -13.13
CA TYR A 292 -7.53 10.48 -13.38
C TYR A 292 -6.92 10.57 -14.78
N ASP A 293 -5.72 10.04 -14.94
CA ASP A 293 -5.10 9.89 -16.25
C ASP A 293 -5.70 8.71 -17.05
N ALA A 294 -5.08 8.42 -18.20
CA ALA A 294 -5.49 7.34 -19.08
C ALA A 294 -5.22 5.93 -18.47
N ALA A 295 -4.23 5.81 -17.58
CA ALA A 295 -3.88 4.58 -16.88
C ALA A 295 -4.80 4.31 -15.67
N GLY A 296 -5.56 5.30 -15.23
CA GLY A 296 -6.45 5.19 -14.08
C GLY A 296 -5.88 5.76 -12.80
N GLU A 297 -4.70 6.38 -12.83
CA GLU A 297 -4.09 6.98 -11.65
C GLU A 297 -4.62 8.40 -11.41
N ARG A 298 -4.89 8.72 -10.15
CA ARG A 298 -5.38 10.04 -9.75
C ARG A 298 -4.28 11.09 -9.94
N VAL A 299 -4.55 12.05 -10.82
CA VAL A 299 -3.63 13.16 -11.16
C VAL A 299 -4.03 14.50 -10.56
N ARG A 300 -5.29 14.63 -10.12
CA ARG A 300 -5.76 15.86 -9.47
C ARG A 300 -6.87 15.58 -8.47
N LYS A 301 -6.86 16.35 -7.38
CA LYS A 301 -7.93 16.44 -6.39
C LYS A 301 -8.25 17.90 -6.14
N VAL A 302 -9.52 18.26 -6.05
CA VAL A 302 -9.99 19.59 -5.64
C VAL A 302 -10.99 19.41 -4.52
N TRP A 303 -10.85 20.17 -3.43
CA TRP A 303 -11.77 20.16 -2.29
C TRP A 303 -12.21 21.58 -1.96
N GLU A 304 -13.49 21.87 -2.19
CA GLU A 304 -14.15 23.10 -1.73
C GLU A 304 -14.49 22.96 -0.24
N LYS A 305 -13.45 23.09 0.59
CA LYS A 305 -13.48 22.81 2.03
C LYS A 305 -14.42 23.70 2.83
N ALA A 306 -14.49 24.97 2.45
CA ALA A 306 -15.37 25.96 3.06
C ALA A 306 -15.58 27.12 2.08
N PRO A 307 -16.60 27.98 2.29
CA PRO A 307 -16.76 29.21 1.51
C PRO A 307 -15.45 30.03 1.49
N GLY A 308 -14.92 30.28 0.29
CA GLY A 308 -13.66 31.00 0.12
C GLY A 308 -12.39 30.21 0.47
N CYS A 309 -12.47 28.88 0.60
CA CYS A 309 -11.32 28.01 0.81
C CYS A 309 -11.44 26.76 -0.07
N THR A 310 -10.66 26.75 -1.17
CA THR A 310 -10.55 25.60 -2.07
C THR A 310 -9.12 25.08 -2.03
N GLU A 311 -8.95 23.80 -1.72
CA GLU A 311 -7.66 23.12 -1.79
C GLU A 311 -7.57 22.33 -3.09
N GLU A 312 -6.53 22.58 -3.89
CA GLU A 312 -6.19 21.81 -5.08
C GLU A 312 -4.92 21.02 -4.80
N ARG A 313 -4.92 19.74 -5.17
CA ARG A 313 -3.72 18.91 -5.17
C ARG A 313 -3.49 18.32 -6.55
N ILE A 314 -2.30 18.51 -7.07
CA ILE A 314 -1.84 17.97 -8.36
C ILE A 314 -0.78 16.91 -8.06
N TYR A 315 -0.91 15.75 -8.69
CA TYR A 315 -0.01 14.62 -8.54
C TYR A 315 0.79 14.46 -9.84
N LEU A 316 2.11 14.51 -9.73
CA LEU A 316 3.05 14.38 -10.83
C LEU A 316 4.09 13.37 -10.38
N ASP A 317 4.08 12.16 -10.92
CA ASP A 317 4.91 11.01 -10.47
C ASP A 317 6.13 11.34 -9.57
N GLY A 318 6.06 10.93 -8.30
CA GLY A 318 7.09 11.24 -7.29
C GLY A 318 7.03 12.66 -6.70
N PHE A 319 6.08 13.49 -7.09
CA PHE A 319 5.96 14.90 -6.71
C PHE A 319 4.49 15.35 -6.61
N GLU A 320 4.23 16.33 -5.76
CA GLU A 320 2.91 16.92 -5.60
C GLU A 320 2.96 18.42 -5.40
N LEU A 321 1.88 19.09 -5.83
CA LEU A 321 1.61 20.48 -5.52
C LEU A 321 0.30 20.58 -4.76
N LEU A 322 0.35 21.04 -3.52
CA LEU A 322 -0.82 21.54 -2.79
C LEU A 322 -0.94 23.04 -3.03
N ARG A 323 -2.10 23.48 -3.49
CA ARG A 323 -2.47 24.88 -3.63
C ARG A 323 -3.72 25.16 -2.82
N ARG A 324 -3.78 26.33 -2.18
CA ARG A 324 -5.02 26.85 -1.60
C ARG A 324 -5.43 28.12 -2.29
N HIS A 325 -6.72 28.26 -2.56
CA HIS A 325 -7.34 29.40 -3.21
C HIS A 325 -8.35 30.04 -2.26
N ALA A 326 -8.44 31.37 -2.28
CA ALA A 326 -9.42 32.14 -1.50
C ALA A 326 -10.83 32.15 -2.14
N GLY A 327 -11.14 31.13 -2.95
CA GLY A 327 -12.26 31.05 -3.88
C GLY A 327 -12.01 29.92 -4.90
N PRO A 328 -12.72 29.90 -6.04
CA PRO A 328 -12.51 28.90 -7.08
C PRO A 328 -11.06 28.83 -7.58
N VAL A 329 -10.66 27.67 -8.09
CA VAL A 329 -9.33 27.47 -8.67
C VAL A 329 -9.13 28.42 -9.86
N ALA A 330 -8.06 29.21 -9.82
CA ALA A 330 -7.65 30.11 -10.88
C ALA A 330 -6.13 29.99 -11.13
N PRO A 331 -5.64 30.14 -12.38
CA PRO A 331 -4.25 29.85 -12.76
C PRO A 331 -3.17 30.51 -11.88
N ASP A 332 -3.41 31.75 -11.42
CA ASP A 332 -2.48 32.50 -10.54
C ASP A 332 -3.08 32.88 -9.18
N GLY A 333 -4.27 32.33 -8.89
CA GLY A 333 -5.08 32.68 -7.72
C GLY A 333 -4.72 31.95 -6.42
N ALA A 334 -3.67 31.12 -6.43
CA ALA A 334 -3.25 30.41 -5.23
C ALA A 334 -2.70 31.39 -4.19
N VAL A 335 -3.25 31.39 -2.97
CA VAL A 335 -2.75 32.19 -1.84
C VAL A 335 -1.70 31.45 -1.02
N PHE A 336 -1.67 30.12 -1.16
CA PHE A 336 -0.69 29.23 -0.54
C PHE A 336 -0.30 28.14 -1.52
N GLU A 337 0.99 27.78 -1.54
CA GLU A 337 1.50 26.65 -2.32
C GLU A 337 2.59 25.91 -1.54
N ARG A 338 2.49 24.58 -1.54
CA ARG A 338 3.48 23.67 -0.98
C ARG A 338 3.75 22.53 -1.95
N ALA A 339 4.99 22.46 -2.40
CA ALA A 339 5.52 21.34 -3.16
C ALA A 339 5.92 20.20 -2.22
N THR A 340 5.62 18.95 -2.59
CA THR A 340 6.03 17.77 -1.82
C THR A 340 6.74 16.79 -2.74
N LEU A 341 8.03 16.55 -2.49
CA LEU A 341 8.81 15.53 -3.18
C LEU A 341 8.75 14.22 -2.40
N HIS A 342 8.44 13.13 -3.10
CA HIS A 342 8.43 11.78 -2.54
C HIS A 342 9.78 11.15 -2.77
N LEU A 343 10.41 10.70 -1.69
CA LEU A 343 11.55 9.81 -1.79
C LEU A 343 11.04 8.38 -1.61
N LEU A 344 11.18 7.58 -2.65
CA LEU A 344 10.90 6.16 -2.62
C LEU A 344 12.21 5.39 -2.50
N ASP A 345 12.19 4.34 -1.70
CA ASP A 345 13.04 3.20 -1.96
C ASP A 345 12.30 2.30 -2.97
N ASP A 346 13.02 1.41 -3.65
CA ASP A 346 12.53 0.41 -4.62
C ASP A 346 11.29 -0.40 -4.19
N THR A 347 10.81 -0.27 -2.95
CA THR A 347 9.64 -0.95 -2.40
C THR A 347 8.54 -0.02 -1.90
N ARG A 348 8.88 1.14 -1.32
CA ARG A 348 7.97 2.03 -0.59
C ARG A 348 8.51 3.45 -0.44
N ARG A 349 7.64 4.37 -0.05
CA ARG A 349 8.04 5.72 0.37
C ARG A 349 8.89 5.66 1.65
N ILE A 350 10.01 6.38 1.65
CA ILE A 350 10.90 6.51 2.80
C ILE A 350 10.87 7.91 3.42
N ALA A 351 10.57 8.94 2.64
CA ALA A 351 10.46 10.30 3.14
C ALA A 351 9.60 11.17 2.22
N LEU A 352 9.05 12.24 2.80
CA LEU A 352 8.48 13.37 2.09
C LEU A 352 9.35 14.59 2.35
N ILE A 353 9.61 15.39 1.32
CA ILE A 353 10.24 16.71 1.46
C ILE A 353 9.21 17.74 1.06
N GLU A 354 8.69 18.46 2.05
CA GLU A 354 7.71 19.52 1.86
C GLU A 354 8.45 20.86 1.74
N THR A 355 8.22 21.62 0.67
CA THR A 355 8.77 22.96 0.46
C THR A 355 7.63 23.94 0.19
N ARG A 356 7.45 24.92 1.07
CA ARG A 356 6.52 26.04 0.89
C ARG A 356 7.09 27.03 -0.13
N THR A 357 6.44 27.12 -1.28
CA THR A 357 6.82 28.00 -2.39
C THR A 357 6.03 29.30 -2.39
N ARG A 358 4.82 29.32 -1.80
CA ARG A 358 3.98 30.52 -1.67
C ARG A 358 3.20 30.53 -0.37
N ASP A 359 3.14 31.69 0.28
CA ASP A 359 2.25 31.98 1.42
C ASP A 359 2.03 33.49 1.51
N THR A 360 0.98 33.97 0.83
CA THR A 360 0.70 35.41 0.73
C THR A 360 0.19 36.01 2.03
N ALA A 361 -0.39 35.19 2.91
CA ALA A 361 -0.94 35.62 4.20
C ALA A 361 0.11 35.55 5.32
N HIS A 362 1.27 34.93 5.08
CA HIS A 362 2.27 34.61 6.09
C HIS A 362 1.68 33.91 7.32
N ALA A 363 0.66 33.08 7.08
CA ALA A 363 -0.13 32.43 8.11
C ALA A 363 0.50 31.10 8.55
N ASP A 364 1.29 30.46 7.68
CA ASP A 364 1.93 29.19 7.98
C ASP A 364 3.18 29.40 8.83
N ARG A 365 3.10 28.93 10.08
CA ARG A 365 4.18 29.01 11.07
C ARG A 365 5.18 27.86 10.96
N ALA A 366 4.90 26.86 10.12
CA ALA A 366 5.85 25.78 9.86
C ALA A 366 7.12 26.31 9.16
N PRO A 367 8.25 25.60 9.31
CA PRO A 367 9.44 25.87 8.51
C PRO A 367 9.13 25.90 7.01
N ARG A 368 9.87 26.71 6.24
CA ARG A 368 9.72 26.76 4.78
C ARG A 368 9.91 25.38 4.16
N GLN A 369 10.88 24.61 4.65
CA GLN A 369 11.16 23.26 4.20
C GLN A 369 11.12 22.31 5.40
N ALA A 370 10.46 21.16 5.24
CA ALA A 370 10.37 20.12 6.25
C ALA A 370 10.64 18.75 5.61
N MET A 371 11.46 17.93 6.27
CA MET A 371 11.72 16.55 5.90
C MET A 371 10.91 15.63 6.81
N ARG A 372 10.27 14.62 6.24
CA ARG A 372 9.41 13.68 6.99
C ARG A 372 9.76 12.26 6.60
N TYR A 373 10.75 11.69 7.27
CA TYR A 373 11.14 10.30 7.12
C TYR A 373 10.08 9.39 7.71
N GLN A 374 9.57 8.46 6.90
CA GLN A 374 8.49 7.57 7.29
C GLN A 374 9.03 6.21 7.76
N LEU A 375 8.73 5.87 9.01
CA LEU A 375 9.05 4.57 9.57
C LEU A 375 7.79 3.72 9.65
N GLY A 376 7.69 2.77 8.72
CA GLY A 376 6.56 1.85 8.65
C GLY A 376 6.72 0.60 9.54
N ASP A 377 5.62 -0.12 9.72
CA ASP A 377 5.58 -1.50 10.25
C ASP A 377 5.88 -2.54 9.14
N HIS A 378 5.53 -3.81 9.37
CA HIS A 378 5.73 -4.91 8.40
C HIS A 378 4.80 -4.82 7.18
N LEU A 379 3.67 -4.12 7.28
CA LEU A 379 2.76 -3.85 6.17
C LEU A 379 3.15 -2.57 5.41
N GLY A 380 4.06 -1.78 5.97
CA GLY A 380 4.41 -0.45 5.48
C GLY A 380 3.46 0.64 5.97
N SER A 381 2.60 0.37 6.96
CA SER A 381 1.80 1.40 7.61
C SER A 381 2.71 2.33 8.40
N VAL A 382 2.59 3.64 8.19
CA VAL A 382 3.50 4.64 8.77
C VAL A 382 3.21 4.79 10.26
N SER A 383 4.10 4.28 11.12
CA SER A 383 3.93 4.34 12.58
C SER A 383 4.59 5.56 13.21
N LEU A 384 5.68 6.05 12.62
CA LEU A 384 6.39 7.26 13.05
C LEU A 384 6.84 8.06 11.83
N GLU A 385 6.83 9.38 11.97
CA GLU A 385 7.55 10.27 11.08
C GLU A 385 8.66 11.00 11.84
N LEU A 386 9.84 11.07 11.24
CA LEU A 386 11.00 11.76 11.79
C LEU A 386 11.40 12.96 10.92
N ASP A 387 11.95 13.99 11.55
CA ASP A 387 12.56 15.11 10.85
C ASP A 387 14.02 14.86 10.43
N GLU A 388 14.70 15.88 9.91
CA GLU A 388 16.12 15.88 9.55
C GLU A 388 17.06 15.64 10.75
N ASP A 389 16.58 15.92 11.97
CA ASP A 389 17.27 15.68 13.23
C ASP A 389 16.93 14.31 13.85
N ALA A 390 16.18 13.50 13.10
CA ALA A 390 15.58 12.23 13.51
C ALA A 390 14.58 12.37 14.68
N ASP A 391 14.12 13.58 15.00
CA ASP A 391 13.12 13.82 16.02
C ASP A 391 11.72 13.46 15.55
N ILE A 392 10.92 12.90 16.47
CA ILE A 392 9.58 12.43 16.16
C ILE A 392 8.69 13.63 15.85
N VAL A 393 8.16 13.67 14.63
CA VAL A 393 7.19 14.65 14.15
C VAL A 393 5.78 14.17 14.45
N SER A 394 5.49 12.92 14.10
CA SER A 394 4.18 12.30 14.29
C SER A 394 4.31 10.83 14.68
N CYS A 395 3.29 10.31 15.35
CA CYS A 395 3.13 8.89 15.61
C CYS A 395 1.69 8.46 15.39
N GLU A 396 1.54 7.23 14.90
CA GLU A 396 0.23 6.65 14.62
C GLU A 396 0.22 5.14 14.82
N GLU A 397 -0.89 4.62 15.35
CA GLU A 397 -1.13 3.18 15.54
C GLU A 397 -2.48 2.80 14.94
N TYR A 398 -2.53 1.61 14.36
CA TYR A 398 -3.67 1.13 13.58
C TYR A 398 -4.32 -0.08 14.22
N ALA A 399 -5.65 -0.11 14.19
CA ALA A 399 -6.42 -1.34 14.26
C ALA A 399 -6.14 -2.19 13.00
N PRO A 400 -6.37 -3.51 13.01
CA PRO A 400 -6.01 -4.38 11.90
C PRO A 400 -6.56 -3.95 10.54
N TYR A 401 -7.78 -3.40 10.51
CA TYR A 401 -8.43 -2.91 9.29
C TYR A 401 -8.13 -1.43 8.97
N GLY A 402 -7.13 -0.82 9.61
CA GLY A 402 -6.57 0.48 9.24
C GLY A 402 -7.20 1.71 9.90
N GLN A 403 -8.14 1.54 10.83
CA GLN A 403 -8.60 2.65 11.69
C GLN A 403 -7.49 3.07 12.65
N SER A 404 -7.34 4.37 12.89
CA SER A 404 -6.42 4.85 13.92
C SER A 404 -6.91 4.52 15.33
N THR A 405 -6.00 3.98 16.14
CA THR A 405 -6.21 3.69 17.57
C THR A 405 -5.46 4.67 18.47
N CYS A 406 -4.40 5.27 17.93
CA CYS A 406 -3.65 6.36 18.53
C CYS A 406 -3.05 7.22 17.44
N ARG A 407 -3.21 8.55 17.51
CA ARG A 407 -2.56 9.51 16.62
C ARG A 407 -2.07 10.74 17.39
N ALA A 408 -0.83 11.17 17.17
CA ALA A 408 -0.28 12.39 17.78
C ALA A 408 0.75 13.09 16.88
N VAL A 409 0.89 14.40 17.07
CA VAL A 409 1.92 15.24 16.44
C VAL A 409 2.67 16.04 17.50
N ARG A 410 3.93 16.43 17.21
CA ARG A 410 4.79 17.12 18.19
C ARG A 410 4.33 18.52 18.57
N SER A 411 3.63 19.24 17.69
CA SER A 411 3.22 20.63 17.92
C SER A 411 2.04 21.07 17.05
N ALA A 412 1.54 22.29 17.29
CA ALA A 412 0.39 22.87 16.58
C ALA A 412 0.68 23.26 15.14
N THR A 413 1.96 23.42 14.82
CA THR A 413 2.41 23.80 13.48
C THR A 413 2.64 22.58 12.60
N GLU A 414 2.57 21.37 13.17
CA GLU A 414 2.75 20.13 12.42
C GLU A 414 1.43 19.60 11.89
N THR A 415 1.48 19.14 10.64
CA THR A 415 0.38 18.39 10.05
C THR A 415 0.56 16.92 10.39
N ALA A 416 -0.54 16.17 10.47
CA ALA A 416 -0.47 14.72 10.56
C ALA A 416 0.19 14.07 9.33
N SER A 417 0.50 12.79 9.45
CA SER A 417 0.83 12.01 8.26
C SER A 417 -0.39 11.86 7.36
N ARG A 418 -0.20 12.12 6.07
CA ARG A 418 -1.19 11.93 5.00
C ARG A 418 -1.15 10.52 4.41
N TYR A 419 0.04 9.91 4.38
CA TYR A 419 0.25 8.55 3.93
C TYR A 419 0.38 7.63 5.12
N ARG A 420 -0.63 6.79 5.36
CA ARG A 420 -0.91 6.21 6.67
C ARG A 420 -0.86 4.68 6.61
N PHE A 421 -2.00 4.04 6.80
CA PHE A 421 -2.17 2.59 6.69
C PHE A 421 -1.66 2.08 5.33
N THR A 422 -0.81 1.06 5.36
CA THR A 422 -0.13 0.45 4.21
C THR A 422 0.57 1.44 3.25
N GLY A 423 0.90 2.65 3.74
CA GLY A 423 1.55 3.71 2.98
C GLY A 423 0.63 4.43 1.98
N LYS A 424 -0.68 4.18 2.04
CA LYS A 424 -1.71 4.76 1.16
C LYS A 424 -2.16 6.13 1.64
N GLU A 425 -2.56 6.97 0.68
CA GLU A 425 -3.10 8.28 1.00
C GLU A 425 -4.45 8.09 1.69
N HIS A 426 -4.62 8.74 2.83
CA HIS A 426 -5.91 8.90 3.46
C HIS A 426 -6.47 10.28 3.10
N ASP A 427 -7.57 10.29 2.38
CA ASP A 427 -8.25 11.51 1.97
C ASP A 427 -8.96 12.10 3.18
N GLU A 428 -8.44 13.21 3.70
CA GLU A 428 -8.99 13.91 4.87
C GLU A 428 -10.47 14.27 4.69
N GLU A 429 -10.88 14.56 3.46
CA GLU A 429 -12.21 15.04 3.15
C GLU A 429 -13.27 13.93 3.19
N THR A 430 -12.90 12.69 2.84
CA THR A 430 -13.84 11.54 2.85
C THR A 430 -13.56 10.52 3.96
N GLY A 431 -12.36 10.53 4.53
CA GLY A 431 -11.83 9.46 5.36
C GLY A 431 -11.43 8.20 4.58
N LEU A 432 -11.63 8.15 3.27
CA LEU A 432 -11.30 6.98 2.44
C LEU A 432 -9.80 6.92 2.20
N SER A 433 -9.28 5.71 2.04
CA SER A 433 -7.90 5.51 1.59
C SER A 433 -7.86 5.21 0.08
N TYR A 434 -7.09 5.98 -0.68
CA TYR A 434 -6.91 5.78 -2.12
C TYR A 434 -5.83 4.73 -2.38
N PHE A 435 -6.20 3.62 -3.02
CA PHE A 435 -5.28 2.52 -3.31
C PHE A 435 -4.77 2.48 -4.75
N GLY A 436 -5.33 3.29 -5.65
CA GLY A 436 -5.10 3.21 -7.09
C GLY A 436 -6.41 2.88 -7.79
N ALA A 437 -6.73 1.59 -7.86
CA ALA A 437 -7.94 1.11 -8.53
C ALA A 437 -9.24 1.39 -7.76
N ARG A 438 -9.17 1.44 -6.42
CA ARG A 438 -10.33 1.53 -5.53
C ARG A 438 -10.07 2.43 -4.33
N TYR A 439 -11.16 2.84 -3.69
CA TYR A 439 -11.16 3.50 -2.40
C TYR A 439 -11.55 2.52 -1.30
N TYR A 440 -10.78 2.52 -0.22
CA TYR A 440 -10.99 1.66 0.95
C TYR A 440 -11.61 2.47 2.09
N ALA A 441 -12.66 1.92 2.72
CA ALA A 441 -13.31 2.52 3.88
C ALA A 441 -12.83 1.82 5.17
N PRO A 442 -11.80 2.31 5.87
CA PRO A 442 -11.24 1.64 7.04
C PRO A 442 -12.25 1.47 8.19
N TRP A 443 -13.22 2.38 8.32
CA TRP A 443 -14.28 2.26 9.31
C TRP A 443 -15.28 1.13 9.03
N LEU A 444 -15.40 0.69 7.78
CA LEU A 444 -16.19 -0.48 7.39
C LEU A 444 -15.34 -1.74 7.27
N GLY A 445 -14.03 -1.59 7.03
CA GLY A 445 -13.09 -2.65 6.76
C GLY A 445 -13.28 -3.31 5.39
N ARG A 446 -13.75 -2.56 4.40
CA ARG A 446 -14.09 -3.05 3.04
C ARG A 446 -13.95 -1.97 1.97
N TRP A 447 -13.92 -2.41 0.72
CA TRP A 447 -13.87 -1.56 -0.47
C TRP A 447 -15.21 -0.84 -0.72
N THR A 448 -15.17 0.34 -1.35
CA THR A 448 -16.37 1.10 -1.73
C THR A 448 -16.91 0.75 -3.12
N SER A 449 -16.15 0.02 -3.93
CA SER A 449 -16.53 -0.47 -5.26
C SER A 449 -16.12 -1.93 -5.45
N CYS A 450 -16.76 -2.59 -6.42
CA CYS A 450 -16.41 -3.95 -6.82
C CYS A 450 -14.94 -4.03 -7.25
N ASP A 451 -14.29 -5.16 -6.98
CA ASP A 451 -12.99 -5.46 -7.57
C ASP A 451 -13.08 -5.44 -9.11
N PRO A 452 -12.22 -4.67 -9.80
CA PRO A 452 -12.16 -4.71 -11.27
C PRO A 452 -11.82 -6.10 -11.83
N LYS A 453 -11.22 -6.98 -11.02
CA LYS A 453 -11.01 -8.40 -11.34
C LYS A 453 -12.17 -9.23 -10.80
N LEU A 454 -12.60 -10.22 -11.59
CA LEU A 454 -13.67 -11.13 -11.18
C LEU A 454 -13.25 -11.90 -9.91
N SER A 455 -13.88 -11.59 -8.78
CA SER A 455 -13.75 -12.32 -7.51
C SER A 455 -15.12 -12.72 -6.96
N ALA A 456 -15.16 -13.80 -6.17
CA ALA A 456 -16.36 -14.25 -5.47
C ALA A 456 -16.76 -13.28 -4.33
N ASP A 457 -15.81 -12.49 -3.84
CA ASP A 457 -15.91 -11.59 -2.68
C ASP A 457 -15.42 -10.16 -3.02
N PRO A 458 -16.06 -9.45 -3.98
CA PRO A 458 -15.50 -8.25 -4.63
C PRO A 458 -15.33 -7.03 -3.71
N TYR A 459 -15.78 -7.08 -2.45
CA TYR A 459 -15.63 -6.00 -1.46
C TYR A 459 -14.76 -6.38 -0.27
N VAL A 460 -14.33 -7.64 -0.16
CA VAL A 460 -13.49 -8.11 0.95
C VAL A 460 -12.10 -7.52 0.83
N TYR A 461 -11.54 -7.11 1.96
CA TYR A 461 -10.19 -6.59 2.05
C TYR A 461 -9.24 -7.65 2.60
N CYS A 462 -8.13 -7.88 1.89
CA CYS A 462 -7.03 -8.73 2.33
C CYS A 462 -7.46 -10.16 2.67
N ARG A 463 -8.47 -10.71 1.99
CA ARG A 463 -9.09 -12.03 2.32
C ARG A 463 -9.42 -12.19 3.81
N CYS A 464 -9.89 -11.11 4.44
CA CYS A 464 -10.12 -11.01 5.88
C CYS A 464 -8.87 -11.20 6.77
N ASN A 465 -7.66 -11.05 6.24
CA ASN A 465 -6.38 -11.16 6.96
C ASN A 465 -5.51 -9.90 6.76
N PRO A 466 -5.98 -8.71 7.20
CA PRO A 466 -5.26 -7.46 6.98
C PRO A 466 -4.02 -7.29 7.88
N ALA A 467 -3.85 -8.15 8.89
CA ALA A 467 -2.65 -8.16 9.72
C ALA A 467 -1.43 -8.79 9.03
N THR A 468 -1.65 -9.65 8.03
CA THR A 468 -0.59 -10.36 7.30
C THR A 468 -0.49 -9.91 5.85
N LEU A 469 -1.62 -9.60 5.22
CA LEU A 469 -1.71 -9.28 3.80
C LEU A 469 -1.85 -7.76 3.58
N VAL A 470 -1.42 -7.33 2.39
CA VAL A 470 -1.56 -5.95 1.90
C VAL A 470 -2.11 -6.05 0.49
N ASP A 471 -3.11 -5.23 0.16
CA ASP A 471 -3.48 -4.95 -1.22
C ASP A 471 -2.64 -3.77 -1.76
N PRO A 472 -1.72 -3.98 -2.72
CA PRO A 472 -0.83 -2.92 -3.17
C PRO A 472 -1.47 -1.88 -4.08
N ASP A 473 -2.55 -2.18 -4.78
CA ASP A 473 -3.12 -1.31 -5.84
C ASP A 473 -4.66 -1.30 -5.87
N GLY A 474 -5.30 -2.06 -4.97
CA GLY A 474 -6.75 -2.18 -4.91
C GLY A 474 -7.32 -3.18 -5.91
N ARG A 475 -6.56 -4.15 -6.42
CA ARG A 475 -7.03 -5.19 -7.38
C ARG A 475 -6.79 -6.61 -6.90
N GLU A 476 -7.01 -6.84 -5.60
CA GLU A 476 -6.53 -7.97 -4.82
C GLU A 476 -6.43 -9.31 -5.58
N ALA A 477 -5.18 -9.71 -5.88
CA ALA A 477 -4.82 -11.06 -6.32
C ALA A 477 -3.53 -11.52 -5.64
N THR A 478 -3.35 -11.25 -4.34
CA THR A 478 -2.05 -11.43 -3.67
C THR A 478 -1.62 -12.89 -3.51
N PHE A 479 -2.54 -13.86 -3.40
CA PHE A 479 -2.15 -15.28 -3.40
C PHE A 479 -1.83 -15.77 -4.82
N ALA A 480 -2.67 -15.44 -5.81
CA ALA A 480 -2.43 -15.79 -7.20
C ALA A 480 -1.15 -15.15 -7.72
N ASN A 481 -0.90 -13.87 -7.42
CA ASN A 481 0.33 -13.17 -7.79
C ASN A 481 1.53 -13.80 -7.11
N ARG A 482 1.46 -14.17 -5.82
CA ARG A 482 2.58 -14.83 -5.16
C ARG A 482 2.85 -16.23 -5.71
N LEU A 483 1.79 -16.99 -6.00
CA LEU A 483 1.88 -18.31 -6.64
C LEU A 483 2.44 -18.21 -8.06
N TRP A 484 1.93 -17.28 -8.87
CA TRP A 484 2.42 -16.98 -10.21
C TRP A 484 3.86 -16.47 -10.21
N GLY A 485 4.23 -15.68 -9.20
CA GLY A 485 5.62 -15.32 -8.93
C GLY A 485 6.49 -16.56 -8.71
N GLY A 486 6.04 -17.51 -7.89
CA GLY A 486 6.73 -18.78 -7.67
C GLY A 486 6.86 -19.62 -8.95
N VAL A 487 5.79 -19.73 -9.74
CA VAL A 487 5.79 -20.45 -11.03
C VAL A 487 6.73 -19.78 -12.02
N ARG A 488 6.69 -18.45 -12.13
CA ARG A 488 7.56 -17.67 -12.99
C ARG A 488 9.03 -17.75 -12.56
N ALA A 489 9.30 -17.77 -11.25
CA ALA A 489 10.63 -17.98 -10.70
C ALA A 489 11.23 -19.32 -11.16
N LEU A 490 10.44 -20.39 -11.08
CA LEU A 490 10.84 -21.72 -11.54
C LEU A 490 10.99 -21.79 -13.07
N GLY A 491 10.09 -21.17 -13.82
CA GLY A 491 10.15 -21.09 -15.28
C GLY A 491 11.40 -20.35 -15.77
N GLY A 492 11.71 -19.19 -15.19
CA GLY A 492 12.91 -18.43 -15.49
C GLY A 492 14.19 -19.21 -15.18
N ALA A 493 14.25 -19.90 -14.03
CA ALA A 493 15.39 -20.75 -13.68
C ALA A 493 15.60 -21.90 -14.69
N ALA A 494 14.53 -22.56 -15.11
CA ALA A 494 14.60 -23.62 -16.12
C ALA A 494 15.05 -23.07 -17.48
N GLN A 495 14.52 -21.93 -17.92
CA GLN A 495 14.91 -21.26 -19.17
C GLN A 495 16.38 -20.86 -19.15
N ALA A 496 16.88 -20.33 -18.03
CA ALA A 496 18.28 -19.97 -17.88
C ALA A 496 19.21 -21.19 -17.96
N LEU A 497 18.83 -22.31 -17.35
CA LEU A 497 19.59 -23.57 -17.43
C LEU A 497 19.62 -24.13 -18.86
N VAL A 498 18.50 -24.09 -19.59
CA VAL A 498 18.43 -24.52 -21.00
C VAL A 498 19.31 -23.61 -21.87
N GLY A 499 19.26 -22.29 -21.67
CA GLY A 499 20.12 -21.34 -22.38
C GLY A 499 21.61 -21.57 -22.09
N ALA A 500 21.97 -21.86 -20.84
CA ALA A 500 23.34 -22.14 -20.44
C ALA A 500 23.88 -23.45 -21.05
N ALA A 501 23.03 -24.48 -21.18
CA ALA A 501 23.41 -25.77 -21.76
C ALA A 501 23.87 -25.67 -23.22
N VAL A 502 23.42 -24.63 -23.95
CA VAL A 502 23.88 -24.34 -25.31
C VAL A 502 25.39 -24.07 -25.33
N PHE A 503 25.96 -23.43 -24.31
CA PHE A 503 27.38 -23.06 -24.27
C PHE A 503 28.34 -24.19 -23.87
N VAL A 504 27.80 -25.37 -23.50
CA VAL A 504 28.59 -26.54 -23.09
C VAL A 504 28.81 -27.53 -24.27
N GLN A 505 28.20 -27.26 -25.42
CA GLN A 505 28.32 -28.10 -26.61
C GLN A 505 29.57 -27.72 -27.44
N ILE A 506 30.24 -28.73 -28.03
CA ILE A 506 31.57 -28.59 -28.65
C ILE A 506 31.52 -27.86 -30.02
N GLU A 507 30.35 -27.80 -30.67
CA GLU A 507 30.15 -27.07 -31.92
C GLU A 507 28.74 -26.47 -31.96
N VAL A 508 28.65 -25.15 -31.76
CA VAL A 508 27.36 -24.44 -31.70
C VAL A 508 27.36 -23.35 -32.76
N PRO A 509 26.40 -23.34 -33.70
CA PRO A 509 26.23 -22.23 -34.64
C PRO A 509 26.06 -20.90 -33.89
N VAL A 510 26.64 -19.81 -34.42
CA VAL A 510 26.56 -18.47 -33.81
C VAL A 510 25.11 -18.08 -33.48
N ALA A 511 24.15 -18.42 -34.37
CA ALA A 511 22.73 -18.20 -34.13
C ALA A 511 22.20 -18.91 -32.86
N ALA A 512 22.66 -20.14 -32.59
CA ALA A 512 22.27 -20.87 -31.38
C ALA A 512 22.95 -20.29 -30.13
N GLN A 513 24.20 -19.81 -30.20
CA GLN A 513 24.85 -19.10 -29.10
C GLN A 513 24.11 -17.80 -28.72
N VAL A 514 23.66 -17.04 -29.72
CA VAL A 514 22.84 -15.82 -29.52
C VAL A 514 21.53 -16.16 -28.83
N VAL A 515 20.81 -17.18 -29.31
CA VAL A 515 19.55 -17.64 -28.71
C VAL A 515 19.76 -18.15 -27.28
N GLY A 516 20.85 -18.88 -27.03
CA GLY A 516 21.23 -19.34 -25.70
C GLY A 516 21.52 -18.19 -24.73
N GLY A 517 22.25 -17.16 -25.17
CA GLY A 517 22.55 -15.98 -24.38
C GLY A 517 21.30 -15.16 -24.02
N ILE A 518 20.38 -14.98 -24.98
CA ILE A 518 19.08 -14.33 -24.74
C ILE A 518 18.25 -15.15 -23.74
N ALA A 519 18.20 -16.48 -23.89
CA ALA A 519 17.46 -17.35 -22.99
C ALA A 519 18.02 -17.33 -21.55
N VAL A 520 19.34 -17.18 -21.36
CA VAL A 520 19.95 -17.00 -20.03
C VAL A 520 19.51 -15.67 -19.41
N VAL A 521 19.65 -14.56 -20.14
CA VAL A 521 19.32 -13.22 -19.61
C VAL A 521 17.82 -13.09 -19.33
N HIS A 522 16.98 -13.57 -20.24
CA HIS A 522 15.52 -13.58 -20.07
C HIS A 522 15.08 -14.50 -18.94
N GLY A 523 15.68 -15.70 -18.85
CA GLY A 523 15.39 -16.64 -17.77
C GLY A 523 15.76 -16.07 -16.40
N VAL A 524 16.89 -15.37 -16.27
CA VAL A 524 17.30 -14.72 -15.03
C VAL A 524 16.38 -13.54 -14.67
N SER A 525 15.99 -12.71 -15.64
CA SER A 525 15.09 -11.58 -15.38
C SER A 525 13.68 -12.02 -15.00
N ASP A 526 13.13 -13.05 -15.65
CA ASP A 526 11.86 -13.66 -15.27
C ASP A 526 11.95 -14.38 -13.93
N MET A 527 13.10 -15.01 -13.63
CA MET A 527 13.32 -15.63 -12.33
C MET A 527 13.28 -14.59 -11.21
N GLU A 528 13.95 -13.46 -11.41
CA GLU A 528 14.03 -12.35 -10.45
C GLU A 528 12.69 -11.64 -10.29
N ALA A 529 12.01 -11.31 -11.39
CA ALA A 529 10.67 -10.75 -11.39
C ALA A 529 9.67 -11.70 -10.72
N GLY A 530 9.74 -13.00 -11.03
CA GLY A 530 8.93 -14.04 -10.40
C GLY A 530 9.19 -14.14 -8.90
N PHE A 531 10.45 -14.14 -8.47
CA PHE A 531 10.79 -14.20 -7.05
C PHE A 531 10.37 -12.94 -6.28
N ARG A 532 10.54 -11.76 -6.88
CA ARG A 532 10.03 -10.50 -6.31
C ARG A 532 8.51 -10.55 -6.20
N GLN A 533 7.81 -10.91 -7.26
CA GLN A 533 6.35 -11.08 -7.27
C GLN A 533 5.88 -12.15 -6.27
N MET A 534 6.66 -13.22 -6.05
CA MET A 534 6.40 -14.26 -5.05
C MET A 534 6.47 -13.73 -3.62
N ILE A 535 7.42 -12.83 -3.35
CA ILE A 535 7.61 -12.22 -2.02
C ILE A 535 6.61 -11.08 -1.82
N THR A 536 6.55 -10.15 -2.77
CA THR A 536 5.81 -8.89 -2.66
C THR A 536 4.32 -9.09 -2.91
N GLY A 537 3.95 -10.08 -3.73
CA GLY A 537 2.59 -10.25 -4.25
C GLY A 537 2.16 -9.18 -5.25
N ARG A 538 3.09 -8.31 -5.67
CA ARG A 538 2.91 -7.34 -6.75
C ARG A 538 3.22 -8.00 -8.08
N GLU A 539 2.44 -7.69 -9.11
CA GLU A 539 2.74 -8.13 -10.47
C GLU A 539 3.97 -7.37 -10.97
N GLU A 540 5.06 -8.10 -11.23
CA GLU A 540 6.31 -7.52 -11.73
C GLU A 540 6.36 -7.71 -13.25
N ARG A 541 6.85 -6.73 -14.01
CA ARG A 541 7.14 -6.93 -15.43
C ARG A 541 8.61 -7.31 -15.59
N SER A 542 8.91 -8.26 -16.47
CA SER A 542 10.31 -8.51 -16.85
C SER A 542 10.73 -7.41 -17.82
N VAL A 543 12.00 -7.01 -17.75
CA VAL A 543 12.54 -5.97 -18.62
C VAL A 543 13.01 -6.64 -19.91
N VAL A 544 12.32 -6.42 -21.02
CA VAL A 544 12.83 -6.87 -22.32
C VAL A 544 12.36 -5.99 -23.48
N GLU A 545 13.25 -5.11 -23.91
CA GLU A 545 13.37 -4.69 -25.32
C GLU A 545 14.82 -4.24 -25.60
N GLU A 546 15.46 -3.62 -24.60
CA GLU A 546 16.81 -3.05 -24.73
C GLU A 546 17.94 -4.10 -24.62
N SER A 547 17.76 -5.17 -23.84
CA SER A 547 18.77 -6.22 -23.58
C SER A 547 19.01 -7.16 -24.77
N VAL A 548 17.96 -7.48 -25.54
CA VAL A 548 18.03 -8.37 -26.73
C VAL A 548 18.96 -7.79 -27.79
N THR A 549 18.93 -6.46 -27.95
CA THR A 549 19.74 -5.74 -28.94
C THR A 549 21.22 -5.67 -28.54
N VAL A 550 21.50 -5.58 -27.24
CA VAL A 550 22.87 -5.49 -26.70
C VAL A 550 23.58 -6.85 -26.77
N VAL A 551 22.91 -7.94 -26.39
CA VAL A 551 23.47 -9.29 -26.43
C VAL A 551 23.68 -9.78 -27.87
N ALA A 552 22.74 -9.50 -28.78
CA ALA A 552 22.89 -9.84 -30.20
C ALA A 552 24.09 -9.12 -30.85
N ARG A 553 24.37 -7.87 -30.45
CA ARG A 553 25.54 -7.11 -30.93
C ARG A 553 26.84 -7.60 -30.30
N ALA A 554 26.84 -7.95 -29.01
CA ALA A 554 28.02 -8.50 -28.32
C ALA A 554 28.45 -9.86 -28.90
N ALA A 555 27.52 -10.62 -29.48
CA ALA A 555 27.77 -11.90 -30.16
C ALA A 555 28.05 -11.76 -31.68
N GLY A 556 28.17 -10.54 -32.21
CA GLY A 556 28.59 -10.29 -33.59
C GLY A 556 27.49 -10.39 -34.67
N ALA A 557 26.20 -10.35 -34.31
CA ALA A 557 25.11 -10.40 -35.28
C ALA A 557 24.95 -9.07 -36.07
N GLU A 558 24.72 -9.16 -37.38
CA GLU A 558 24.45 -8.02 -38.25
C GLU A 558 23.12 -7.34 -37.89
N ARG A 559 23.00 -6.03 -38.12
CA ARG A 559 21.86 -5.19 -37.66
C ARG A 559 20.48 -5.74 -38.06
N ASP A 560 20.35 -6.32 -39.24
CA ASP A 560 19.08 -6.85 -39.75
C ASP A 560 18.73 -8.22 -39.14
N THR A 561 19.73 -9.03 -38.79
CA THR A 561 19.57 -10.30 -38.07
C THR A 561 19.14 -10.06 -36.61
N ALA A 562 19.72 -9.05 -35.95
CA ALA A 562 19.33 -8.67 -34.58
C ALA A 562 17.88 -8.18 -34.51
N ARG A 563 17.39 -7.50 -35.56
CA ARG A 563 16.01 -7.01 -35.66
C ARG A 563 15.00 -8.14 -35.93
N ALA A 564 15.36 -9.12 -36.79
CA ALA A 564 14.53 -10.30 -37.05
C ALA A 564 14.45 -11.26 -35.85
N ILE A 565 15.51 -11.37 -35.05
CA ILE A 565 15.53 -12.15 -33.80
C ILE A 565 14.64 -11.50 -32.73
N GLY A 566 14.68 -10.17 -32.61
CA GLY A 566 13.79 -9.43 -31.70
C GLY A 566 12.29 -9.68 -31.97
N THR A 567 11.90 -9.86 -33.23
CA THR A 567 10.51 -10.18 -33.60
C THR A 567 10.16 -11.67 -33.48
N GLY A 568 11.15 -12.58 -33.53
CA GLY A 568 10.95 -14.03 -33.44
C GLY A 568 10.77 -14.58 -32.02
N VAL A 569 11.25 -13.87 -31.00
CA VAL A 569 11.19 -14.29 -29.59
C VAL A 569 9.76 -14.23 -29.03
N ASP A 570 8.91 -13.32 -29.51
CA ASP A 570 7.50 -13.23 -29.08
C ASP A 570 6.61 -14.38 -29.60
N ILE A 571 7.01 -15.07 -30.67
CA ILE A 571 6.18 -16.09 -31.33
C ILE A 571 6.61 -17.53 -30.98
N GLY A 572 7.88 -17.74 -30.59
CA GLY A 572 8.49 -19.08 -30.55
C GLY A 572 8.53 -19.82 -29.20
N LEU A 573 8.20 -19.20 -28.07
CA LEU A 573 8.44 -19.78 -26.72
C LEU A 573 7.20 -19.92 -25.83
N GLY A 574 6.00 -19.77 -26.39
CA GLY A 574 4.77 -20.19 -25.74
C GLY A 574 4.69 -21.73 -25.65
N PHE A 575 4.89 -22.28 -24.46
CA PHE A 575 4.67 -23.67 -24.04
C PHE A 575 5.63 -24.74 -24.59
N VAL A 576 6.69 -25.04 -23.83
CA VAL A 576 7.30 -26.38 -23.81
C VAL A 576 6.89 -27.07 -22.50
N SER A 577 5.86 -27.90 -22.58
CA SER A 577 5.48 -28.86 -21.53
C SER A 577 6.50 -30.02 -21.51
N PRO A 578 6.87 -30.59 -20.35
CA PRO A 578 7.79 -31.72 -20.31
C PRO A 578 7.02 -33.03 -20.53
N ALA A 579 7.27 -33.72 -21.63
CA ALA A 579 6.96 -35.14 -21.75
C ALA A 579 8.09 -35.86 -22.51
N PRO A 580 8.66 -36.94 -21.98
CA PRO A 580 9.69 -37.71 -22.68
C PRO A 580 9.05 -38.62 -23.74
N VAL A 581 9.73 -38.69 -24.88
CA VAL A 581 9.40 -39.55 -26.02
C VAL A 581 9.74 -41.01 -25.70
N SER A 582 8.75 -41.90 -25.75
CA SER A 582 8.99 -43.33 -25.98
C SER A 582 7.82 -44.00 -26.71
N GLY A 583 8.10 -44.52 -27.92
CA GLY A 583 7.49 -45.66 -28.63
C GLY A 583 5.95 -45.86 -28.65
N GLY A 584 5.35 -45.83 -29.86
CA GLY A 584 3.95 -46.21 -30.14
C GLY A 584 3.61 -47.71 -29.94
N PRO A 585 2.38 -48.21 -30.25
CA PRO A 585 1.61 -47.87 -31.46
C PRO A 585 0.07 -47.59 -31.33
N ARG A 586 -0.42 -46.88 -32.36
CA ARG A 586 -1.76 -46.71 -32.97
C ARG A 586 -3.00 -47.46 -32.43
N MET A 587 -4.08 -46.68 -32.22
CA MET A 587 -5.50 -46.87 -32.63
C MET A 587 -6.24 -45.57 -32.21
N GLY A 588 -7.18 -44.92 -32.90
CA GLY A 588 -7.89 -45.11 -34.15
C GLY A 588 -9.13 -44.19 -34.11
N TYR A 589 -9.40 -43.51 -35.24
CA TYR A 589 -10.66 -42.89 -35.68
C TYR A 589 -11.07 -41.47 -35.25
N ALA A 590 -11.34 -40.72 -36.32
CA ALA A 590 -11.79 -39.35 -36.43
C ALA A 590 -13.32 -39.21 -36.35
N ARG A 591 -13.80 -37.99 -36.07
CA ARG A 591 -14.97 -37.47 -36.77
C ARG A 591 -14.95 -35.93 -36.89
N ARG A 592 -15.05 -35.49 -38.14
CA ARG A 592 -15.22 -34.10 -38.61
C ARG A 592 -16.56 -33.54 -38.12
N VAL A 593 -16.59 -32.24 -37.83
CA VAL A 593 -17.81 -31.43 -37.89
C VAL A 593 -17.58 -30.35 -38.96
N ALA A 594 -18.40 -30.41 -40.00
CA ALA A 594 -18.46 -29.42 -41.07
C ALA A 594 -19.47 -28.32 -40.70
N LEU A 595 -19.11 -27.07 -40.99
CA LEU A 595 -20.01 -25.92 -41.03
C LEU A 595 -20.93 -26.01 -42.26
N PRO A 596 -22.20 -25.60 -42.19
CA PRO A 596 -22.97 -25.25 -43.37
C PRO A 596 -22.93 -23.73 -43.60
N ALA A 597 -22.63 -23.36 -44.84
CA ALA A 597 -22.97 -22.06 -45.39
C ALA A 597 -24.34 -22.17 -46.07
N ARG A 598 -25.29 -21.34 -45.63
CA ARG A 598 -26.17 -20.52 -46.48
C ARG A 598 -26.96 -19.56 -45.62
#